data_AF-A0A085B5U0-F1
#
_entry.id   AF-A0A085B5U0-F1
#
_cell.length_a   1.000
_cell.length_b   1.000
_cell.length_c   1.000
_cell.angle_alpha   90.00
_cell.angle_beta   90.00
_cell.angle_gamma   90.00
#
_symmetry.space_group_name_H-M   'P 1'
#
loop_
_entity.id
_entity.type
_entity.pdbx_description
1 polymer ?
#
loop_
_entity_poly.entity_id
_entity_poly.type
_entity_poly.pdbx_seq_one_letter_code
_entity_poly.pdbx_strand_id
1 'polypeptide(L)'
;MAKRTRNHILEDKSRQALSSILPEKWVIRDKDKDYGIDCEVEIFNDDGDSTGLVFWVQLKATENSISYHVKNLHFTLDKIIQFQSYQIPVMIIRYSMKEDLLYYNWANDLTSQIRNEEKIKVKFSEEKTLNSLDNDIIIDYLLKFSNIKRGIFSFPISTYIKKNLVNSSLVSSSTVQFFKGIIQKNNNYFKLVRNEADSNLQIIVGNDKTYLSLSDSQFSSVGYDIINLNDKGLEYFTNILLSCYCILLYNSGKSEYAEKIFFENSLIEILQTNHEFLVNFLPHLLLSDKSEEVLDQLDFMFDLEKDNSIQNTSLAILALAKHQNPSRQDILEKFLQKQLKYSKAKNYNLGIAITNYNLAGFHKNIGNTKLSLGYYLEARKFNKEYLKQGYYYFEMAGLLFELKKFNFAAKFYEKAIELKTEYRLSKALLADSYIHQGQYEKGIKLLDEFLTEEYDNNDVQKDEWYLKFFCFNSLILNNYPKFQNREPDKACEELHAKNIDSSLDFDLLYSEAWLENAIRANKIPNMIETFISYIMAALLCKEDPMLWVFATVAGLLEKGEAYLNVYHVIRLAYQYHNEKYIDLMYEYLSAKLPNAIDPIMNIVELYIKNIPKGDFSLRFFEDEKNYFLLN
;
A
#
# COMPACT_ATOMS: atom_id res chain seq x y z
N MET A 1 -52.50 0.35 -21.03
CA MET A 1 -52.54 1.12 -19.77
C MET A 1 -51.78 0.35 -18.71
N ALA A 2 -50.75 0.94 -18.10
CA ALA A 2 -50.05 0.32 -16.98
C ALA A 2 -50.98 0.29 -15.75
N LYS A 3 -51.32 -0.90 -15.24
CA LYS A 3 -52.07 -1.06 -13.99
C LYS A 3 -51.11 -0.96 -12.81
N ARG A 4 -51.35 -0.02 -11.90
CA ARG A 4 -50.63 0.08 -10.62
C ARG A 4 -50.89 -1.21 -9.83
N THR A 5 -49.84 -1.99 -9.57
CA THR A 5 -49.96 -3.25 -8.83
C THR A 5 -50.25 -2.98 -7.36
N ARG A 6 -50.83 -3.95 -6.65
CA ARG A 6 -51.11 -3.85 -5.20
C ARG A 6 -49.83 -3.56 -4.40
N ASN A 7 -48.68 -4.07 -4.85
CA ASN A 7 -47.38 -3.83 -4.23
C ASN A 7 -46.97 -2.36 -4.31
N HIS A 8 -47.16 -1.69 -5.46
CA HIS A 8 -46.87 -0.26 -5.57
C HIS A 8 -47.71 0.57 -4.59
N ILE A 9 -48.99 0.23 -4.42
CA ILE A 9 -49.86 0.93 -3.44
C ILE A 9 -49.35 0.72 -2.01
N LEU A 10 -48.87 -0.49 -1.68
CA LEU A 10 -48.31 -0.79 -0.36
C LEU A 10 -46.98 -0.05 -0.12
N GLU A 11 -46.12 0.03 -1.14
CA GLU A 11 -44.88 0.81 -1.10
C GLU A 11 -45.16 2.29 -0.83
N ASP A 12 -46.07 2.91 -1.59
CA ASP A 12 -46.45 4.32 -1.41
C ASP A 12 -46.99 4.60 0.00
N LYS A 13 -47.87 3.71 0.50
CA LYS A 13 -48.40 3.82 1.87
C LYS A 13 -47.32 3.73 2.93
N SER A 14 -46.37 2.82 2.77
CA SER A 14 -45.28 2.70 3.73
C SER A 14 -44.39 3.93 3.75
N ARG A 15 -44.14 4.57 2.59
CA ARG A 15 -43.37 5.83 2.52
C ARG A 15 -44.11 6.98 3.19
N GLN A 16 -45.43 7.08 2.96
CA GLN A 16 -46.27 8.07 3.64
C GLN A 16 -46.27 7.87 5.15
N ALA A 17 -46.41 6.63 5.63
CA ALA A 17 -46.38 6.32 7.05
C ALA A 17 -45.02 6.73 7.67
N LEU A 18 -43.91 6.42 7.02
CA LEU A 18 -42.58 6.82 7.48
C LEU A 18 -42.45 8.35 7.57
N SER A 19 -42.82 9.06 6.50
CA SER A 19 -42.75 10.53 6.46
C SER A 19 -43.65 11.22 7.49
N SER A 20 -44.74 10.57 7.91
CA SER A 20 -45.65 11.13 8.92
C SER A 20 -45.16 10.96 10.36
N ILE A 21 -44.22 10.03 10.60
CA ILE A 21 -43.70 9.70 11.94
C ILE A 21 -42.40 10.44 12.22
N LEU A 22 -41.54 10.62 11.21
CA LEU A 22 -40.29 11.34 11.40
C LEU A 22 -40.53 12.83 11.65
N PRO A 23 -39.69 13.51 12.45
CA PRO A 23 -39.78 14.95 12.68
C PRO A 23 -39.76 15.76 11.38
N GLU A 24 -40.50 16.86 11.34
CA GLU A 24 -40.57 17.76 10.16
C GLU A 24 -39.20 18.30 9.74
N LYS A 25 -38.27 18.45 10.69
CA LYS A 25 -36.90 18.91 10.45
C LYS A 25 -36.01 17.84 9.79
N TRP A 26 -36.41 16.57 9.81
CA TRP A 26 -35.62 15.51 9.20
C TRP A 26 -35.95 15.42 7.72
N VAL A 27 -34.93 15.52 6.89
CA VAL A 27 -35.11 15.52 5.43
C VAL A 27 -35.03 14.10 4.91
N ILE A 28 -36.10 13.63 4.29
CA ILE A 28 -36.15 12.34 3.61
C ILE A 28 -35.90 12.56 2.11
N ARG A 29 -34.92 11.85 1.56
CA ARG A 29 -34.60 11.84 0.12
C ARG A 29 -34.79 10.44 -0.43
N ASP A 30 -35.57 10.30 -1.50
CA ASP A 30 -35.67 9.01 -2.20
C ASP A 30 -34.35 8.69 -2.89
N LYS A 31 -33.95 7.41 -2.86
CA LYS A 31 -32.80 6.91 -3.61
C LYS A 31 -33.27 6.10 -4.82
N ASP A 32 -32.88 6.55 -6.01
CA ASP A 32 -33.27 5.90 -7.25
C ASP A 32 -32.49 4.61 -7.47
N LYS A 33 -33.18 3.45 -7.36
CA LYS A 33 -32.68 2.10 -7.68
C LYS A 33 -31.27 1.76 -7.17
N ASP A 34 -30.84 2.39 -6.09
CA ASP A 34 -29.53 2.16 -5.49
C ASP A 34 -29.57 0.88 -4.67
N TYR A 35 -29.31 -0.24 -5.34
CA TYR A 35 -28.89 -1.49 -4.71
C TYR A 35 -29.67 -1.82 -3.44
N GLY A 36 -31.00 -1.75 -3.47
CA GLY A 36 -31.91 -2.05 -2.35
C GLY A 36 -31.82 -1.11 -1.13
N ILE A 37 -31.66 0.19 -1.34
CA ILE A 37 -31.96 1.24 -0.36
C ILE A 37 -33.11 2.08 -0.92
N ASP A 38 -34.12 2.36 -0.10
CA ASP A 38 -35.35 3.02 -0.53
C ASP A 38 -35.32 4.54 -0.30
N CYS A 39 -34.75 4.99 0.81
CA CYS A 39 -34.57 6.39 1.11
C CYS A 39 -33.39 6.65 2.05
N GLU A 40 -32.95 7.89 2.07
CA GLU A 40 -31.97 8.47 2.98
C GLU A 40 -32.68 9.48 3.89
N VAL A 41 -32.30 9.50 5.17
CA VAL A 41 -32.81 10.43 6.16
C VAL A 41 -31.64 11.21 6.74
N GLU A 42 -31.69 12.53 6.63
CA GLU A 42 -30.72 13.47 7.19
C GLU A 42 -31.34 14.27 8.33
N ILE A 43 -30.62 14.38 9.44
CA ILE A 43 -31.08 15.06 10.65
C ILE A 43 -30.56 16.51 10.66
N PHE A 44 -31.48 17.47 10.83
CA PHE A 44 -31.18 18.89 11.04
C PHE A 44 -31.45 19.28 12.49
N ASN A 45 -30.67 20.23 13.01
CA ASN A 45 -30.82 20.73 14.37
C ASN A 45 -32.01 21.70 14.49
N ASP A 46 -32.21 22.26 15.69
CA ASP A 46 -33.35 23.12 15.94
C ASP A 46 -33.32 24.45 15.16
N ASP A 47 -32.12 24.92 14.83
CA ASP A 47 -31.84 26.15 14.08
C ASP A 47 -31.93 25.96 12.55
N GLY A 48 -32.09 24.71 12.09
CA GLY A 48 -32.18 24.36 10.67
C GLY A 48 -30.84 24.08 10.00
N ASP A 49 -29.75 23.94 10.75
CA ASP A 49 -28.43 23.54 10.24
C ASP A 49 -28.32 22.01 10.15
N SER A 50 -27.56 21.54 9.15
CA SER A 50 -27.26 20.11 9.01
C SER A 50 -26.36 19.65 10.15
N THR A 51 -26.75 18.54 10.81
CA THR A 51 -25.93 17.91 11.86
C THR A 51 -24.85 16.99 11.28
N GLY A 52 -24.95 16.66 9.98
CA GLY A 52 -24.17 15.60 9.34
C GLY A 52 -24.53 14.18 9.78
N LEU A 53 -25.58 13.99 10.60
CA LEU A 53 -26.10 12.67 10.96
C LEU A 53 -27.06 12.18 9.88
N VAL A 54 -26.75 11.02 9.31
CA VAL A 54 -27.50 10.42 8.21
C VAL A 54 -27.69 8.93 8.49
N PHE A 55 -28.85 8.40 8.12
CA PHE A 55 -29.07 6.96 8.02
C PHE A 55 -29.84 6.60 6.75
N TRP A 56 -29.64 5.38 6.28
CA TRP A 56 -30.36 4.84 5.13
C TRP A 56 -31.47 3.92 5.58
N VAL A 57 -32.50 3.79 4.75
CA VAL A 57 -33.68 2.99 5.05
C VAL A 57 -33.92 1.99 3.94
N GLN A 58 -34.10 0.72 4.31
CA GLN A 58 -34.73 -0.29 3.47
C GLN A 58 -36.14 -0.54 4.03
N LEU A 59 -37.14 -0.15 3.25
CA LEU A 59 -38.56 -0.19 3.62
C LEU A 59 -39.23 -1.40 2.98
N LYS A 60 -40.04 -2.13 3.75
CA LYS A 60 -40.87 -3.23 3.25
C LYS A 60 -42.26 -3.15 3.86
N ALA A 61 -43.29 -3.41 3.06
CA ALA A 61 -44.69 -3.36 3.51
C ALA A 61 -45.37 -4.74 3.49
N THR A 62 -46.39 -4.92 4.33
CA THR A 62 -47.26 -6.11 4.35
C THR A 62 -48.70 -5.78 4.71
N GLU A 63 -49.63 -6.50 4.09
CA GLU A 63 -51.06 -6.52 4.43
C GLU A 63 -51.48 -7.81 5.15
N ASN A 64 -50.52 -8.70 5.44
CA ASN A 64 -50.79 -9.96 6.13
C ASN A 64 -51.29 -9.71 7.56
N SER A 65 -52.34 -10.42 7.97
CA SER A 65 -52.92 -10.30 9.31
C SER A 65 -52.34 -11.27 10.33
N ILE A 66 -51.53 -12.23 9.89
CA ILE A 66 -50.90 -13.21 10.78
C ILE A 66 -49.65 -12.58 11.40
N SER A 67 -49.66 -12.38 12.72
CA SER A 67 -48.57 -11.72 13.46
C SER A 67 -47.18 -12.30 13.16
N TYR A 68 -47.08 -13.62 12.98
CA TYR A 68 -45.84 -14.26 12.56
C TYR A 68 -45.31 -13.73 11.22
N HIS A 69 -46.16 -13.55 10.20
CA HIS A 69 -45.72 -13.04 8.90
C HIS A 69 -45.50 -11.53 8.88
N VAL A 70 -46.13 -10.79 9.79
CA VAL A 70 -45.85 -9.37 10.00
C VAL A 70 -44.45 -9.17 10.58
N LYS A 71 -44.13 -9.91 11.65
CA LYS A 71 -42.91 -9.75 12.45
C LYS A 71 -41.69 -10.46 11.92
N ASN A 72 -41.80 -11.21 10.83
CA ASN A 72 -40.69 -11.98 10.29
C ASN A 72 -40.51 -11.70 8.79
N LEU A 73 -39.33 -11.22 8.43
CA LEU A 73 -38.94 -10.90 7.07
C LEU A 73 -37.64 -11.62 6.72
N HIS A 74 -37.54 -12.18 5.53
CA HIS A 74 -36.34 -12.88 5.08
C HIS A 74 -35.57 -12.02 4.08
N PHE A 75 -34.26 -11.92 4.28
CA PHE A 75 -33.30 -11.36 3.32
C PHE A 75 -32.30 -12.44 2.93
N THR A 76 -31.66 -12.29 1.76
CA THR A 76 -30.45 -13.07 1.48
C THR A 76 -29.32 -12.59 2.38
N LEU A 77 -28.40 -13.50 2.72
CA LEU A 77 -27.23 -13.18 3.55
C LEU A 77 -26.41 -12.03 2.93
N ASP A 78 -26.12 -12.12 1.64
CA ASP A 78 -25.37 -11.08 0.90
C ASP A 78 -26.00 -9.71 1.03
N LYS A 79 -27.34 -9.64 1.14
CA LYS A 79 -28.04 -8.37 1.27
C LYS A 79 -27.82 -7.72 2.62
N ILE A 80 -27.81 -8.51 3.69
CA ILE A 80 -27.50 -8.01 5.04
C ILE A 80 -26.03 -7.63 5.14
N ILE A 81 -25.12 -8.45 4.60
CA ILE A 81 -23.68 -8.12 4.56
C ILE A 81 -23.44 -6.81 3.80
N GLN A 82 -24.13 -6.62 2.67
CA GLN A 82 -24.08 -5.37 1.92
C GLN A 82 -24.55 -4.17 2.75
N PHE A 83 -25.65 -4.30 3.50
CA PHE A 83 -26.13 -3.21 4.35
C PHE A 83 -25.14 -2.86 5.47
N GLN A 84 -24.47 -3.87 6.04
CA GLN A 84 -23.51 -3.70 7.11
C GLN A 84 -22.16 -3.15 6.64
N SER A 85 -21.80 -3.34 5.37
CA SER A 85 -20.54 -2.83 4.81
C SER A 85 -20.56 -1.34 4.50
N TYR A 86 -21.75 -0.71 4.48
CA TYR A 86 -21.88 0.72 4.21
C TYR A 86 -21.30 1.59 5.33
N GLN A 87 -20.84 2.78 4.92
CA GLN A 87 -20.34 3.76 5.89
C GLN A 87 -21.46 4.41 6.71
N ILE A 88 -22.67 4.43 6.14
CA ILE A 88 -23.90 4.98 6.72
C ILE A 88 -24.75 3.81 7.26
N PRO A 89 -25.25 3.88 8.50
CA PRO A 89 -26.06 2.81 9.08
C PRO A 89 -27.39 2.65 8.32
N VAL A 90 -27.82 1.41 8.11
CA VAL A 90 -29.07 1.07 7.42
C VAL A 90 -30.12 0.60 8.43
N MET A 91 -31.27 1.26 8.47
CA MET A 91 -32.45 0.84 9.19
C MET A 91 -33.37 0.03 8.28
N ILE A 92 -33.69 -1.19 8.69
CA ILE A 92 -34.68 -2.04 8.02
C ILE A 92 -36.03 -1.77 8.68
N ILE A 93 -36.98 -1.29 7.89
CA ILE A 93 -38.32 -0.92 8.37
C ILE A 93 -39.36 -1.83 7.73
N ARG A 94 -40.26 -2.37 8.57
CA ARG A 94 -41.39 -3.21 8.17
C ARG A 94 -42.71 -2.52 8.52
N TYR A 95 -43.41 -2.03 7.52
CA TYR A 95 -44.75 -1.45 7.67
C TYR A 95 -45.84 -2.53 7.64
N SER A 96 -46.72 -2.52 8.64
CA SER A 96 -47.92 -3.36 8.70
C SER A 96 -49.15 -2.51 8.41
N MET A 97 -49.77 -2.66 7.23
CA MET A 97 -50.97 -1.89 6.87
C MET A 97 -52.18 -2.22 7.76
N LYS A 98 -52.23 -3.43 8.33
CA LYS A 98 -53.34 -3.89 9.19
C LYS A 98 -53.27 -3.29 10.59
N GLU A 99 -52.06 -3.16 11.12
CA GLU A 99 -51.80 -2.62 12.46
C GLU A 99 -51.50 -1.12 12.42
N ASP A 100 -51.19 -0.59 11.23
CA ASP A 100 -50.70 0.77 10.97
C ASP A 100 -49.44 1.14 11.79
N LEU A 101 -48.54 0.17 11.91
CA LEU A 101 -47.29 0.28 12.67
C LEU A 101 -46.06 0.10 11.78
N LEU A 102 -44.99 0.84 12.10
CA LEU A 102 -43.66 0.68 11.54
C LEU A 102 -42.76 -0.01 12.56
N TYR A 103 -42.43 -1.27 12.29
CA TYR A 103 -41.40 -1.98 13.02
C TYR A 103 -40.03 -1.66 12.44
N TYR A 104 -38.99 -1.60 13.29
CA TYR A 104 -37.63 -1.33 12.81
C TYR A 104 -36.58 -2.23 13.46
N ASN A 105 -35.48 -2.43 12.76
CA ASN A 105 -34.21 -2.95 13.26
C ASN A 105 -33.06 -2.30 12.49
N TRP A 106 -31.94 -2.04 13.13
CA TRP A 106 -30.71 -1.71 12.42
C TRP A 106 -30.16 -2.97 11.74
N ALA A 107 -29.65 -2.85 10.51
CA ALA A 107 -29.00 -3.96 9.82
C ALA A 107 -27.80 -4.48 10.63
N ASN A 108 -27.07 -3.57 11.29
CA ASN A 108 -25.89 -3.87 12.08
C ASN A 108 -26.22 -4.63 13.38
N ASP A 109 -27.42 -4.49 13.95
CA ASP A 109 -27.88 -5.28 15.10
C ASP A 109 -27.97 -6.79 14.77
N LEU A 110 -28.08 -7.14 13.47
CA LEU A 110 -28.29 -8.51 13.00
C LEU A 110 -27.00 -9.33 12.95
N THR A 111 -25.82 -8.75 13.20
CA THR A 111 -24.52 -9.44 13.10
C THR A 111 -24.47 -10.72 13.96
N SER A 112 -25.03 -10.67 15.17
CA SER A 112 -25.11 -11.84 16.07
C SER A 112 -26.04 -12.96 15.60
N GLN A 113 -26.81 -12.72 14.53
CA GLN A 113 -27.77 -13.66 13.93
C GLN A 113 -27.25 -14.28 12.62
N ILE A 114 -26.15 -13.77 12.08
CA ILE A 114 -25.54 -14.27 10.84
C ILE A 114 -25.02 -15.70 11.07
N ARG A 115 -25.46 -16.63 10.22
CA ARG A 115 -25.03 -18.03 10.16
C ARG A 115 -24.60 -18.36 8.73
N ASN A 116 -23.97 -19.53 8.54
CA ASN A 116 -23.67 -20.10 7.22
C ASN A 116 -24.95 -20.60 6.51
N GLU A 117 -25.95 -19.73 6.38
CA GLU A 117 -27.23 -19.98 5.73
C GLU A 117 -27.46 -18.92 4.64
N GLU A 118 -28.05 -19.28 3.50
CA GLU A 118 -28.28 -18.35 2.39
C GLU A 118 -29.28 -17.23 2.71
N LYS A 119 -30.14 -17.44 3.71
CA LYS A 119 -31.20 -16.50 4.09
C LYS A 119 -31.17 -16.21 5.59
N ILE A 120 -31.30 -14.93 5.93
CA ILE A 120 -31.45 -14.46 7.30
C ILE A 120 -32.89 -14.03 7.54
N LYS A 121 -33.43 -14.46 8.68
CA LYS A 121 -34.75 -14.07 9.16
C LYS A 121 -34.62 -12.90 10.14
N VAL A 122 -35.04 -11.72 9.71
CA VAL A 122 -35.17 -10.52 10.54
C VAL A 122 -36.46 -10.63 11.34
N LYS A 123 -36.32 -10.74 12.66
CA LYS A 123 -37.44 -10.76 13.62
C LYS A 123 -37.63 -9.38 14.24
N PHE A 124 -38.82 -8.83 14.10
CA PHE A 124 -39.21 -7.56 14.70
C PHE A 124 -39.88 -7.80 16.06
N SER A 125 -39.45 -7.03 17.07
CA SER A 125 -40.05 -7.04 18.42
C SER A 125 -41.28 -6.11 18.47
N GLU A 126 -42.25 -6.43 19.32
CA GLU A 126 -43.39 -5.53 19.60
C GLU A 126 -42.95 -4.22 20.25
N GLU A 127 -41.81 -4.24 20.95
CA GLU A 127 -41.27 -3.07 21.66
C GLU A 127 -40.46 -2.14 20.73
N LYS A 128 -40.07 -2.60 19.54
CA LYS A 128 -39.27 -1.83 18.57
C LYS A 128 -40.16 -1.30 17.44
N THR A 129 -40.98 -0.30 17.74
CA THR A 129 -41.78 0.44 16.74
C THR A 129 -41.35 1.90 16.66
N LEU A 130 -41.31 2.47 15.45
CA LEU A 130 -40.99 3.89 15.26
C LEU A 130 -42.11 4.80 15.79
N ASN A 131 -43.36 4.33 15.79
CA ASN A 131 -44.51 5.07 16.28
C ASN A 131 -44.38 5.50 17.75
N SER A 132 -43.64 4.74 18.56
CA SER A 132 -43.44 4.98 19.99
C SER A 132 -41.98 5.28 20.37
N LEU A 133 -41.11 5.42 19.38
CA LEU A 133 -39.68 5.62 19.60
C LEU A 133 -39.40 7.11 19.84
N ASP A 134 -38.64 7.40 20.90
CA ASP A 134 -38.08 8.73 21.09
C ASP A 134 -36.98 9.00 20.04
N ASN A 135 -37.10 10.10 19.30
CA ASN A 135 -36.17 10.46 18.24
C ASN A 135 -34.74 10.67 18.76
N ASP A 136 -34.60 11.08 20.02
CA ASP A 136 -33.29 11.23 20.68
C ASP A 136 -32.53 9.90 20.73
N ILE A 137 -33.23 8.76 20.79
CA ILE A 137 -32.60 7.43 20.76
C ILE A 137 -31.92 7.17 19.41
N ILE A 138 -32.51 7.63 18.30
CA ILE A 138 -31.90 7.53 16.96
C ILE A 138 -30.67 8.45 16.89
N ILE A 139 -30.81 9.70 17.34
CA ILE A 139 -29.72 10.69 17.34
C ILE A 139 -28.54 10.14 18.17
N ASP A 140 -28.78 9.66 19.38
CA ASP A 140 -27.77 9.07 20.25
C ASP A 140 -27.08 7.86 19.61
N TYR A 141 -27.84 6.99 18.94
CA TYR A 141 -27.28 5.86 18.20
C TYR A 141 -26.32 6.34 17.09
N LEU A 142 -26.75 7.31 16.28
CA LEU A 142 -25.94 7.83 15.17
C LEU A 142 -24.70 8.58 15.66
N LEU A 143 -24.82 9.34 16.76
CA LEU A 143 -23.69 10.00 17.40
C LEU A 143 -22.66 8.99 17.89
N LYS A 144 -23.09 7.92 18.58
CA LYS A 144 -22.19 6.85 19.02
C LYS A 144 -21.53 6.13 17.85
N PHE A 145 -22.31 5.73 16.85
CA PHE A 145 -21.80 5.06 15.66
C PHE A 145 -20.75 5.91 14.94
N SER A 146 -21.03 7.21 14.74
CA SER A 146 -20.11 8.17 14.12
C SER A 146 -18.85 8.40 14.96
N ASN A 147 -19.02 8.59 16.27
CA ASN A 147 -17.91 8.76 17.20
C ASN A 147 -16.99 7.55 17.20
N ILE A 148 -17.52 6.32 17.26
CA ILE A 148 -16.72 5.09 17.18
C ILE A 148 -15.95 5.01 15.86
N LYS A 149 -16.59 5.30 14.71
CA LYS A 149 -15.89 5.32 13.40
C LYS A 149 -14.77 6.35 13.32
N ARG A 150 -14.91 7.46 14.06
CA ARG A 150 -13.88 8.50 14.19
C ARG A 150 -12.86 8.19 15.29
N GLY A 151 -12.99 7.08 16.00
CA GLY A 151 -12.14 6.75 17.14
C GLY A 151 -12.35 7.68 18.35
N ILE A 152 -13.55 8.19 18.59
CA ILE A 152 -13.87 9.09 19.70
C ILE A 152 -14.62 8.31 20.79
N PHE A 153 -13.88 7.72 21.73
CA PHE A 153 -14.42 7.09 22.93
C PHE A 153 -13.36 7.00 24.02
N SER A 154 -13.78 6.86 25.28
CA SER A 154 -12.91 6.83 26.45
C SER A 154 -12.76 5.43 27.04
N PHE A 155 -11.61 5.19 27.68
CA PHE A 155 -11.36 4.02 28.51
C PHE A 155 -11.55 4.37 30.00
N PRO A 156 -12.00 3.43 30.86
CA PRO A 156 -12.53 2.11 30.52
C PRO A 156 -13.84 2.21 29.72
N ILE A 157 -13.99 1.38 28.69
CA ILE A 157 -15.15 1.46 27.79
C ILE A 157 -16.41 1.00 28.51
N SER A 158 -17.52 1.73 28.35
CA SER A 158 -18.80 1.32 28.92
C SER A 158 -19.30 0.05 28.23
N THR A 159 -19.43 -1.02 29.00
CA THR A 159 -19.70 -2.38 28.51
C THR A 159 -21.03 -2.89 29.04
N TYR A 160 -21.92 -3.32 28.15
CA TYR A 160 -23.14 -4.04 28.49
C TYR A 160 -23.03 -5.50 28.06
N ILE A 161 -23.53 -6.43 28.87
CA ILE A 161 -23.53 -7.86 28.55
C ILE A 161 -24.97 -8.35 28.48
N LYS A 162 -25.37 -8.86 27.31
CA LYS A 162 -26.70 -9.43 27.07
C LYS A 162 -26.64 -10.87 26.56
N LYS A 163 -27.73 -11.59 26.78
CA LYS A 163 -27.93 -12.93 26.20
C LYS A 163 -28.35 -12.79 24.74
N ASN A 164 -27.87 -13.68 23.88
CA ASN A 164 -28.42 -13.80 22.54
C ASN A 164 -29.84 -14.42 22.62
N LEU A 165 -30.87 -13.61 22.40
CA LEU A 165 -32.27 -14.00 22.59
C LEU A 165 -32.89 -14.74 21.40
N VAL A 166 -32.15 -14.91 20.28
CA VAL A 166 -32.69 -15.54 19.07
C VAL A 166 -33.07 -17.01 19.31
N ASN A 167 -32.43 -17.68 20.27
CA ASN A 167 -32.82 -19.00 20.78
C ASN A 167 -32.92 -18.97 22.31
N SER A 168 -34.09 -18.55 22.83
CA SER A 168 -34.38 -18.32 24.24
C SER A 168 -34.35 -19.57 25.15
N SER A 169 -33.84 -20.72 24.72
CA SER A 169 -33.93 -21.98 25.47
C SER A 169 -32.60 -22.54 26.03
N LEU A 170 -31.43 -21.96 25.74
CA LEU A 170 -30.15 -22.67 26.04
C LEU A 170 -28.99 -21.82 26.61
N VAL A 171 -29.04 -20.47 26.63
CA VAL A 171 -27.93 -19.67 27.20
C VAL A 171 -28.02 -19.65 28.72
N SER A 172 -27.19 -20.46 29.37
CA SER A 172 -27.13 -20.58 30.82
C SER A 172 -26.75 -19.25 31.49
N SER A 173 -27.36 -18.95 32.65
CA SER A 173 -27.00 -17.75 33.42
C SER A 173 -25.57 -17.82 33.97
N SER A 174 -25.01 -19.03 34.12
CA SER A 174 -23.61 -19.23 34.51
C SER A 174 -22.64 -18.76 33.42
N THR A 175 -22.92 -18.99 32.13
CA THR A 175 -22.08 -18.48 31.03
C THR A 175 -22.06 -16.95 31.01
N VAL A 176 -23.21 -16.29 31.20
CA VAL A 176 -23.24 -14.83 31.31
C VAL A 176 -22.46 -14.33 32.52
N GLN A 177 -22.59 -15.01 33.66
CA GLN A 177 -21.86 -14.66 34.87
C GLN A 177 -20.34 -14.86 34.71
N PHE A 178 -19.92 -15.87 33.95
CA PHE A 178 -18.52 -16.09 33.60
C PHE A 178 -17.93 -14.89 32.84
N PHE A 179 -18.58 -14.44 31.77
CA PHE A 179 -18.13 -13.26 31.02
C PHE A 179 -18.22 -11.97 31.86
N LYS A 180 -19.24 -11.81 32.71
CA LYS A 180 -19.27 -10.71 33.69
C LYS A 180 -18.05 -10.74 34.61
N GLY A 181 -17.62 -11.91 35.06
CA GLY A 181 -16.42 -12.10 35.87
C GLY A 181 -15.14 -11.67 35.14
N ILE A 182 -15.01 -11.98 33.85
CA ILE A 182 -13.89 -11.53 33.01
C ILE A 182 -13.87 -9.99 32.94
N ILE A 183 -15.02 -9.38 32.62
CA ILE A 183 -15.14 -7.92 32.48
C ILE A 183 -14.86 -7.19 33.80
N GLN A 184 -15.35 -7.72 34.93
CA GLN A 184 -15.11 -7.13 36.25
C GLN A 184 -13.64 -7.20 36.68
N LYS A 185 -12.92 -8.27 36.34
CA LYS A 185 -11.48 -8.41 36.62
C LYS A 185 -10.61 -7.47 35.77
N ASN A 186 -11.10 -7.07 34.60
CA ASN A 186 -10.41 -6.23 33.63
C ASN A 186 -10.95 -4.79 33.62
N ASN A 187 -11.16 -4.22 34.82
CA ASN A 187 -11.78 -2.91 35.01
C ASN A 187 -10.96 -1.72 34.47
N ASN A 188 -9.67 -1.91 34.21
CA ASN A 188 -8.81 -0.93 33.52
C ASN A 188 -9.25 -0.71 32.06
N TYR A 189 -9.86 -1.72 31.44
CA TYR A 189 -10.30 -1.66 30.04
C TYR A 189 -11.80 -1.51 29.91
N PHE A 190 -12.58 -2.08 30.84
CA PHE A 190 -14.04 -2.14 30.76
C PHE A 190 -14.74 -1.57 31.99
N LYS A 191 -15.87 -0.91 31.78
CA LYS A 191 -16.79 -0.42 32.81
C LYS A 191 -18.17 -1.03 32.59
N LEU A 192 -18.55 -2.01 33.42
CA LEU A 192 -19.86 -2.66 33.31
C LEU A 192 -21.00 -1.67 33.60
N VAL A 193 -21.94 -1.52 32.67
CA VAL A 193 -23.15 -0.68 32.81
C VAL A 193 -24.43 -1.52 32.92
N ARG A 194 -25.50 -0.92 33.42
CA ARG A 194 -26.80 -1.61 33.64
C ARG A 194 -27.76 -1.49 32.46
N ASN A 195 -27.71 -0.39 31.72
CA ASN A 195 -28.56 -0.17 30.56
C ASN A 195 -27.75 -0.30 29.27
N GLU A 196 -28.35 -0.91 28.25
CA GLU A 196 -27.75 -1.04 26.92
C GLU A 196 -27.46 0.33 26.30
N ALA A 197 -28.36 1.29 26.52
CA ALA A 197 -28.21 2.67 26.07
C ALA A 197 -26.99 3.39 26.68
N ASP A 198 -26.39 2.92 27.76
CA ASP A 198 -25.22 3.56 28.36
C ASP A 198 -23.90 2.96 27.83
N SER A 199 -23.98 1.88 27.06
CA SER A 199 -22.82 1.14 26.57
C SER A 199 -22.34 1.61 25.20
N ASN A 200 -21.02 1.66 25.04
CA ASN A 200 -20.36 1.73 23.73
C ASN A 200 -19.94 0.34 23.25
N LEU A 201 -19.66 -0.60 24.17
CA LEU A 201 -19.34 -2.00 23.87
C LEU A 201 -20.47 -2.91 24.36
N GLN A 202 -20.99 -3.74 23.47
CA GLN A 202 -21.94 -4.80 23.81
C GLN A 202 -21.28 -6.16 23.67
N ILE A 203 -21.44 -7.01 24.68
CA ILE A 203 -21.02 -8.41 24.66
C ILE A 203 -22.26 -9.28 24.63
N ILE A 204 -22.47 -9.94 23.50
CA ILE A 204 -23.66 -10.74 23.21
C ILE A 204 -23.27 -12.21 23.38
N VAL A 205 -23.68 -12.79 24.51
CA VAL A 205 -23.32 -14.15 24.89
C VAL A 205 -24.31 -15.15 24.30
N GLY A 206 -23.84 -16.02 23.42
CA GLY A 206 -24.55 -17.17 22.88
C GLY A 206 -24.17 -18.49 23.54
N ASN A 207 -24.64 -19.61 22.97
CA ASN A 207 -24.34 -20.95 23.50
C ASN A 207 -22.94 -21.43 23.11
N ASP A 208 -22.61 -21.18 21.86
CA ASP A 208 -21.43 -21.68 21.14
C ASP A 208 -20.52 -20.54 20.67
N LYS A 209 -20.98 -19.29 20.83
CA LYS A 209 -20.30 -18.10 20.32
C LYS A 209 -20.65 -16.87 21.14
N THR A 210 -19.67 -16.02 21.40
CA THR A 210 -19.87 -14.67 21.95
C THR A 210 -19.43 -13.64 20.93
N TYR A 211 -20.23 -12.59 20.79
CA TYR A 211 -19.97 -11.47 19.89
C TYR A 211 -19.66 -10.21 20.69
N LEU A 212 -18.70 -9.43 20.22
CA LEU A 212 -18.43 -8.08 20.70
C LEU A 212 -18.90 -7.11 19.61
N SER A 213 -19.71 -6.13 19.98
CA SER A 213 -20.17 -5.04 19.12
C SER A 213 -19.74 -3.71 19.71
N LEU A 214 -18.96 -2.93 18.96
CA LEU A 214 -18.58 -1.57 19.33
C LEU A 214 -19.56 -0.60 18.66
N SER A 215 -20.63 -0.26 19.39
CA SER A 215 -21.74 0.61 18.95
C SER A 215 -22.26 0.26 17.55
N ASP A 216 -22.32 -1.04 17.26
CA ASP A 216 -22.76 -1.63 15.98
C ASP A 216 -21.97 -1.16 14.75
N SER A 217 -20.81 -0.52 14.94
CA SER A 217 -19.90 -0.14 13.86
C SER A 217 -18.84 -1.19 13.58
N GLN A 218 -18.32 -1.83 14.62
CA GLN A 218 -17.25 -2.82 14.52
C GLN A 218 -17.64 -4.07 15.29
N PHE A 219 -17.30 -5.23 14.75
CA PHE A 219 -17.69 -6.50 15.32
C PHE A 219 -16.51 -7.48 15.34
N SER A 220 -16.46 -8.27 16.41
CA SER A 220 -15.57 -9.41 16.52
C SER A 220 -16.28 -10.51 17.30
N SER A 221 -15.78 -11.74 17.20
CA SER A 221 -16.45 -12.86 17.86
C SER A 221 -15.50 -13.98 18.20
N VAL A 222 -15.87 -14.76 19.20
CA VAL A 222 -15.17 -15.97 19.63
C VAL A 222 -16.15 -17.13 19.73
N GLY A 223 -15.82 -18.24 19.08
CA GLY A 223 -16.51 -19.53 19.26
C GLY A 223 -15.98 -20.27 20.48
N TYR A 224 -16.84 -21.01 21.17
CA TYR A 224 -16.47 -21.89 22.29
C TYR A 224 -17.50 -22.99 22.51
N ASP A 225 -17.08 -24.08 23.16
CA ASP A 225 -18.01 -25.05 23.73
C ASP A 225 -18.13 -24.83 25.25
N ILE A 226 -19.32 -25.08 25.80
CA ILE A 226 -19.57 -24.95 27.24
C ILE A 226 -18.65 -25.85 28.08
N ILE A 227 -18.23 -26.99 27.54
CA ILE A 227 -17.27 -27.91 28.18
C ILE A 227 -15.88 -27.23 28.25
N ASN A 228 -15.43 -26.63 27.14
CA ASN A 228 -14.15 -25.92 27.06
C ASN A 228 -14.07 -24.71 27.99
N LEU A 229 -15.20 -24.03 28.28
CA LEU A 229 -15.27 -22.95 29.27
C LEU A 229 -14.87 -23.40 30.68
N ASN A 230 -15.19 -24.64 31.06
CA ASN A 230 -14.85 -25.18 32.36
C ASN A 230 -13.41 -25.71 32.39
N ASP A 231 -12.92 -26.28 31.29
CA ASP A 231 -11.61 -26.95 31.23
C ASP A 231 -10.43 -25.98 31.04
N LYS A 232 -10.56 -24.98 30.14
CA LYS A 232 -9.46 -24.03 29.84
C LYS A 232 -9.36 -22.87 30.84
N GLY A 233 -10.37 -22.69 31.69
CA GLY A 233 -10.37 -21.70 32.76
C GLY A 233 -10.57 -20.25 32.30
N LEU A 234 -10.61 -19.35 33.29
CA LEU A 234 -10.98 -17.94 33.10
C LEU A 234 -9.91 -17.09 32.40
N GLU A 235 -8.63 -17.45 32.56
CA GLU A 235 -7.49 -16.70 32.00
C GLU A 235 -7.42 -16.83 30.48
N TYR A 236 -7.52 -18.07 29.95
CA TYR A 236 -7.55 -18.31 28.50
C TYR A 236 -8.65 -17.50 27.80
N PHE A 237 -9.88 -17.53 28.35
CA PHE A 237 -10.99 -16.77 27.79
C PHE A 237 -10.89 -15.26 28.02
N THR A 238 -10.18 -14.81 29.06
CA THR A 238 -9.82 -13.40 29.22
C THR A 238 -8.94 -12.96 28.05
N ASN A 239 -7.89 -13.72 27.74
CA ASN A 239 -6.94 -13.38 26.68
C ASN A 239 -7.61 -13.43 25.29
N ILE A 240 -8.52 -14.38 25.03
CA ILE A 240 -9.28 -14.37 23.77
C ILE A 240 -10.21 -13.15 23.71
N LEU A 241 -10.93 -12.83 24.78
CA LEU A 241 -11.84 -11.68 24.78
C LEU A 241 -11.08 -10.37 24.58
N LEU A 242 -9.91 -10.22 25.21
CA LEU A 242 -9.01 -9.10 24.97
C LEU A 242 -8.49 -9.08 23.53
N SER A 243 -8.17 -10.23 22.94
CA SER A 243 -7.76 -10.31 21.53
C SER A 243 -8.87 -9.86 20.58
N CYS A 244 -10.10 -10.33 20.81
CA CYS A 244 -11.29 -9.86 20.09
C CYS A 244 -11.51 -8.35 20.27
N TYR A 245 -11.22 -7.81 21.46
CA TYR A 245 -11.31 -6.38 21.73
C TYR A 245 -10.21 -5.58 21.01
N CYS A 246 -8.97 -6.06 20.98
CA CYS A 246 -7.89 -5.43 20.22
C CYS A 246 -8.22 -5.33 18.72
N ILE A 247 -8.86 -6.35 18.13
CA ILE A 247 -9.33 -6.27 16.73
C ILE A 247 -10.31 -5.10 16.52
N LEU A 248 -11.27 -4.91 17.44
CA LEU A 248 -12.21 -3.79 17.37
C LEU A 248 -11.48 -2.43 17.46
N LEU A 249 -10.45 -2.35 18.29
CA LEU A 249 -9.64 -1.15 18.45
C LEU A 249 -8.80 -0.86 17.19
N TYR A 250 -8.15 -1.87 16.60
CA TYR A 250 -7.44 -1.72 15.33
C TYR A 250 -8.37 -1.23 14.22
N ASN A 251 -9.55 -1.84 14.08
CA ASN A 251 -10.53 -1.46 13.06
C ASN A 251 -11.18 -0.09 13.31
N SER A 252 -11.09 0.46 14.52
CA SER A 252 -11.54 1.82 14.87
C SER A 252 -10.41 2.85 14.91
N GLY A 253 -9.21 2.49 14.43
CA GLY A 253 -8.06 3.40 14.37
C GLY A 253 -7.38 3.67 15.71
N LYS A 254 -7.60 2.81 16.72
CA LYS A 254 -6.99 2.89 18.06
C LYS A 254 -5.83 1.91 18.23
N SER A 255 -4.93 1.89 17.26
CA SER A 255 -3.79 0.97 17.23
C SER A 255 -2.91 1.05 18.48
N GLU A 256 -2.55 2.24 18.95
CA GLU A 256 -1.71 2.40 20.15
C GLU A 256 -2.31 1.76 21.41
N TYR A 257 -3.63 1.91 21.60
CA TYR A 257 -4.33 1.28 22.73
C TYR A 257 -4.44 -0.24 22.55
N ALA A 258 -4.71 -0.70 21.33
CA ALA A 258 -4.76 -2.12 21.02
C ALA A 258 -3.41 -2.80 21.26
N GLU A 259 -2.31 -2.17 20.84
CA GLU A 259 -0.94 -2.63 21.07
C GLU A 259 -0.62 -2.64 22.56
N LYS A 260 -0.96 -1.59 23.30
CA LYS A 260 -0.77 -1.55 24.75
C LYS A 260 -1.45 -2.75 25.43
N ILE A 261 -2.73 -2.99 25.16
CA ILE A 261 -3.46 -4.14 25.70
C ILE A 261 -2.82 -5.45 25.25
N PHE A 262 -2.39 -5.55 23.99
CA PHE A 262 -1.77 -6.75 23.45
C PHE A 262 -0.51 -7.14 24.20
N PHE A 263 0.41 -6.19 24.41
CA PHE A 263 1.68 -6.44 25.09
C PHE A 263 1.54 -6.56 26.61
N GLU A 264 0.71 -5.73 27.27
CA GLU A 264 0.52 -5.78 28.73
C GLU A 264 -0.09 -7.10 29.21
N ASN A 265 -0.84 -7.80 28.34
CA ASN A 265 -1.49 -9.06 28.67
C ASN A 265 -0.87 -10.27 27.95
N SER A 266 0.33 -10.13 27.36
CA SER A 266 1.06 -11.19 26.67
C SER A 266 0.22 -11.95 25.63
N LEU A 267 -0.62 -11.24 24.86
CA LEU A 267 -1.59 -11.86 23.95
C LEU A 267 -0.94 -12.56 22.74
N ILE A 268 0.39 -12.47 22.58
CA ILE A 268 1.14 -13.22 21.57
C ILE A 268 0.94 -14.74 21.67
N GLU A 269 0.77 -15.27 22.89
CA GLU A 269 0.53 -16.71 23.13
C GLU A 269 -0.82 -17.17 22.54
N ILE A 270 -1.79 -16.27 22.44
CA ILE A 270 -3.06 -16.55 21.77
C ILE A 270 -2.85 -16.72 20.27
N LEU A 271 -1.94 -15.97 19.66
CA LEU A 271 -1.62 -16.12 18.24
C LEU A 271 -1.00 -17.49 17.95
N GLN A 272 -0.21 -18.05 18.87
CA GLN A 272 0.38 -19.39 18.74
C GLN A 272 -0.63 -20.54 18.85
N THR A 273 -1.76 -20.30 19.52
CA THR A 273 -2.77 -21.33 19.76
C THR A 273 -3.99 -21.18 18.85
N ASN A 274 -4.20 -19.98 18.29
CA ASN A 274 -5.35 -19.63 17.45
C ASN A 274 -4.88 -18.79 16.25
N HIS A 275 -4.36 -19.46 15.22
CA HIS A 275 -3.74 -18.82 14.05
C HIS A 275 -4.70 -17.89 13.27
N GLU A 276 -6.03 -18.06 13.39
CA GLU A 276 -7.03 -17.18 12.77
C GLU A 276 -6.88 -15.71 13.19
N PHE A 277 -6.32 -15.46 14.37
CA PHE A 277 -6.05 -14.09 14.80
C PHE A 277 -4.88 -13.46 14.03
N LEU A 278 -3.91 -14.24 13.54
CA LEU A 278 -2.69 -13.70 12.91
C LEU A 278 -2.98 -12.69 11.81
N VAL A 279 -3.90 -13.01 10.90
CA VAL A 279 -4.24 -12.13 9.76
C VAL A 279 -4.73 -10.76 10.24
N ASN A 280 -5.46 -10.72 11.35
CA ASN A 280 -5.99 -9.48 11.91
C ASN A 280 -4.95 -8.69 12.71
N PHE A 281 -3.90 -9.34 13.24
CA PHE A 281 -2.89 -8.70 14.09
C PHE A 281 -1.62 -8.31 13.32
N LEU A 282 -1.19 -9.13 12.35
CA LEU A 282 0.08 -8.96 11.66
C LEU A 282 0.27 -7.58 11.01
N PRO A 283 -0.70 -7.02 10.26
CA PRO A 283 -0.54 -5.69 9.68
C PRO A 283 -0.22 -4.63 10.74
N HIS A 284 -0.86 -4.70 11.90
CA HIS A 284 -0.66 -3.71 12.96
C HIS A 284 0.64 -3.95 13.72
N LEU A 285 0.91 -5.18 14.13
CA LEU A 285 2.09 -5.50 14.94
C LEU A 285 3.40 -5.30 14.17
N LEU A 286 3.44 -5.65 12.87
CA LEU A 286 4.62 -5.44 12.02
C LEU A 286 4.82 -3.97 11.64
N LEU A 287 3.77 -3.14 11.71
CA LEU A 287 3.85 -1.70 11.52
C LEU A 287 4.17 -0.93 12.81
N SER A 288 4.02 -1.55 13.99
CA SER A 288 4.31 -0.94 15.28
C SER A 288 5.81 -0.64 15.49
N ASP A 289 6.12 0.21 16.47
CA ASP A 289 7.51 0.46 16.91
C ASP A 289 8.16 -0.75 17.61
N LYS A 290 7.36 -1.75 17.95
CA LYS A 290 7.80 -3.01 18.56
C LYS A 290 7.94 -4.15 17.54
N SER A 291 7.96 -3.85 16.24
CA SER A 291 8.01 -4.86 15.19
C SER A 291 9.16 -5.85 15.33
N GLU A 292 10.32 -5.42 15.84
CA GLU A 292 11.46 -6.32 16.08
C GLU A 292 11.17 -7.35 17.18
N GLU A 293 10.66 -6.90 18.34
CA GLU A 293 10.25 -7.78 19.45
C GLU A 293 9.17 -8.77 18.99
N VAL A 294 8.19 -8.27 18.24
CA VAL A 294 7.12 -9.08 17.65
C VAL A 294 7.69 -10.17 16.74
N LEU A 295 8.61 -9.82 15.84
CA LEU A 295 9.20 -10.77 14.90
C LEU A 295 10.03 -11.85 15.56
N ASP A 296 10.58 -11.61 16.74
CA ASP A 296 11.27 -12.66 17.52
C ASP A 296 10.31 -13.66 18.14
N GLN A 297 9.08 -13.25 18.44
CA GLN A 297 8.07 -14.13 19.01
C GLN A 297 7.19 -14.80 17.95
N LEU A 298 7.18 -14.28 16.72
CA LEU A 298 6.41 -14.80 15.59
C LEU A 298 7.12 -15.93 14.81
N ASP A 299 8.24 -16.46 15.30
CA ASP A 299 8.98 -17.55 14.62
C ASP A 299 8.11 -18.79 14.37
N PHE A 300 7.09 -19.04 15.21
CA PHE A 300 6.14 -20.15 15.00
C PHE A 300 5.34 -20.03 13.70
N MET A 301 5.18 -18.82 13.14
CA MET A 301 4.47 -18.61 11.88
C MET A 301 5.11 -19.36 10.72
N PHE A 302 6.42 -19.57 10.77
CA PHE A 302 7.11 -20.33 9.74
C PHE A 302 6.62 -21.79 9.70
N ASP A 303 6.14 -22.35 10.82
CA ASP A 303 5.64 -23.72 10.91
C ASP A 303 4.17 -23.91 10.52
N LEU A 304 3.43 -22.84 10.23
CA LEU A 304 1.97 -22.90 10.06
C LEU A 304 1.51 -23.42 8.72
N GLU A 305 2.22 -23.10 7.65
CA GLU A 305 1.74 -23.34 6.29
C GLU A 305 2.85 -23.82 5.36
N LYS A 306 2.48 -24.74 4.46
CA LYS A 306 3.40 -25.29 3.45
C LYS A 306 3.58 -24.36 2.25
N ASP A 307 2.64 -23.46 1.99
CA ASP A 307 2.61 -22.53 0.85
C ASP A 307 3.14 -21.13 1.21
N ASN A 308 3.58 -20.91 2.46
CA ASN A 308 4.19 -19.67 2.94
C ASN A 308 3.31 -18.41 2.80
N SER A 309 1.98 -18.54 2.72
CA SER A 309 1.09 -17.40 2.44
C SER A 309 1.19 -16.29 3.51
N ILE A 310 1.21 -16.69 4.78
CA ILE A 310 1.39 -15.81 5.94
C ILE A 310 2.76 -15.11 5.91
N GLN A 311 3.82 -15.81 5.50
CA GLN A 311 5.17 -15.27 5.42
C GLN A 311 5.29 -14.22 4.31
N ASN A 312 4.70 -14.49 3.14
CA ASN A 312 4.68 -13.56 2.02
C ASN A 312 3.87 -12.30 2.35
N THR A 313 2.74 -12.46 3.05
CA THR A 313 1.94 -11.33 3.56
C THR A 313 2.76 -10.47 4.54
N SER A 314 3.48 -11.12 5.45
CA SER A 314 4.36 -10.43 6.41
C SER A 314 5.49 -9.66 5.71
N LEU A 315 6.09 -10.27 4.67
CA LEU A 315 7.11 -9.63 3.86
C LEU A 315 6.56 -8.38 3.13
N ALA A 316 5.35 -8.46 2.58
CA ALA A 316 4.68 -7.32 1.94
C ALA A 316 4.45 -6.17 2.91
N ILE A 317 3.97 -6.46 4.12
CA ILE A 317 3.76 -5.46 5.16
C ILE A 317 5.08 -4.78 5.55
N LEU A 318 6.12 -5.56 5.85
CA LEU A 318 7.44 -5.03 6.25
C LEU A 318 8.08 -4.18 5.14
N ALA A 319 7.91 -4.59 3.89
CA ALA A 319 8.39 -3.85 2.74
C ALA A 319 7.72 -2.47 2.59
N LEU A 320 6.39 -2.41 2.69
CA LEU A 320 5.65 -1.15 2.66
C LEU A 320 6.07 -0.23 3.81
N ALA A 321 6.36 -0.80 4.98
CA ALA A 321 6.81 -0.05 6.15
C ALA A 321 8.18 0.63 5.95
N LYS A 322 9.08 0.05 5.14
CA LYS A 322 10.42 0.61 4.87
C LYS A 322 10.34 2.01 4.24
N HIS A 323 9.35 2.27 3.38
CA HIS A 323 9.17 3.58 2.75
C HIS A 323 8.95 4.69 3.80
N GLN A 324 8.41 4.34 4.96
CA GLN A 324 8.10 5.28 6.02
C GLN A 324 9.26 5.47 7.00
N ASN A 325 10.16 4.49 7.14
CA ASN A 325 11.30 4.58 8.06
C ASN A 325 12.52 3.73 7.61
N PRO A 326 13.62 4.37 7.16
CA PRO A 326 14.84 3.67 6.75
C PRO A 326 15.47 2.76 7.81
N SER A 327 15.22 2.98 9.10
CA SER A 327 15.71 2.09 10.18
C SER A 327 15.09 0.69 10.15
N ARG A 328 14.01 0.49 9.39
CA ARG A 328 13.34 -0.82 9.24
C ARG A 328 14.01 -1.75 8.22
N GLN A 329 15.12 -1.34 7.60
CA GLN A 329 15.89 -2.19 6.68
C GLN A 329 16.45 -3.42 7.38
N ASP A 330 17.02 -3.26 8.57
CA ASP A 330 17.62 -4.36 9.34
C ASP A 330 16.56 -5.41 9.73
N ILE A 331 15.35 -4.95 10.04
CA ILE A 331 14.22 -5.81 10.39
C ILE A 331 13.80 -6.68 9.20
N LEU A 332 13.71 -6.07 8.01
CA LEU A 332 13.40 -6.78 6.77
C LEU A 332 14.47 -7.82 6.42
N GLU A 333 15.75 -7.47 6.56
CA GLU A 333 16.85 -8.41 6.33
C GLU A 333 16.79 -9.59 7.29
N LYS A 334 16.64 -9.32 8.60
CA LYS A 334 16.50 -10.36 9.64
C LYS A 334 15.34 -11.31 9.33
N PHE A 335 14.19 -10.78 8.92
CA PHE A 335 13.04 -11.60 8.54
C PHE A 335 13.36 -12.53 7.36
N LEU A 336 13.94 -12.00 6.28
CA LEU A 336 14.34 -12.79 5.12
C LEU A 336 15.38 -13.86 5.48
N GLN A 337 16.35 -13.54 6.36
CA GLN A 337 17.32 -14.51 6.84
C GLN A 337 16.68 -15.64 7.67
N LYS A 338 15.71 -15.32 8.53
CA LYS A 338 14.92 -16.31 9.27
C LYS A 338 14.13 -17.22 8.30
N GLN A 339 13.45 -16.64 7.31
CA GLN A 339 12.73 -17.39 6.29
C GLN A 339 13.64 -18.33 5.49
N LEU A 340 14.86 -17.89 5.17
CA LEU A 340 15.84 -18.71 4.46
C LEU A 340 16.33 -19.88 5.33
N LYS A 341 16.65 -19.61 6.60
CA LYS A 341 17.06 -20.64 7.57
C LYS A 341 15.97 -21.70 7.73
N TYR A 342 14.73 -21.26 7.84
CA TYR A 342 13.57 -22.14 7.94
C TYR A 342 13.40 -23.00 6.69
N SER A 343 13.39 -22.39 5.51
CA SER A 343 13.24 -23.09 4.23
C SER A 343 14.33 -24.14 4.02
N LYS A 344 15.58 -23.83 4.43
CA LYS A 344 16.69 -24.80 4.44
C LYS A 344 16.45 -25.96 5.39
N ALA A 345 16.01 -25.68 6.63
CA ALA A 345 15.74 -26.72 7.62
C ALA A 345 14.65 -27.69 7.17
N LYS A 346 13.66 -27.23 6.42
CA LYS A 346 12.57 -28.04 5.86
C LYS A 346 12.89 -28.66 4.50
N ASN A 347 14.08 -28.43 3.95
CA ASN A 347 14.47 -28.82 2.58
C ASN A 347 13.47 -28.35 1.50
N TYR A 348 12.88 -27.18 1.70
CA TYR A 348 11.89 -26.63 0.78
C TYR A 348 12.58 -25.78 -0.30
N ASN A 349 12.96 -26.44 -1.40
CA ASN A 349 13.75 -25.82 -2.48
C ASN A 349 13.12 -24.54 -3.04
N LEU A 350 11.81 -24.51 -3.28
CA LEU A 350 11.15 -23.32 -3.82
C LEU A 350 11.22 -22.14 -2.84
N GLY A 351 10.98 -22.37 -1.55
CA GLY A 351 11.14 -21.35 -0.50
C GLY A 351 12.58 -20.85 -0.36
N ILE A 352 13.57 -21.76 -0.47
CA ILE A 352 14.99 -21.36 -0.52
C ILE A 352 15.23 -20.46 -1.73
N ALA A 353 14.75 -20.85 -2.91
CA ALA A 353 14.95 -20.09 -4.14
C ALA A 353 14.35 -18.68 -4.07
N ILE A 354 13.07 -18.57 -3.68
CA ILE A 354 12.34 -17.30 -3.55
C ILE A 354 13.02 -16.40 -2.51
N THR A 355 13.36 -16.95 -1.33
CA THR A 355 13.97 -16.14 -0.27
C THR A 355 15.35 -15.62 -0.67
N ASN A 356 16.18 -16.44 -1.32
CA ASN A 356 17.46 -15.95 -1.87
C ASN A 356 17.23 -14.88 -2.94
N TYR A 357 16.22 -15.03 -3.80
CA TYR A 357 15.89 -14.01 -4.82
C TYR A 357 15.50 -12.67 -4.17
N ASN A 358 14.70 -12.71 -3.10
CA ASN A 358 14.30 -11.51 -2.37
C ASN A 358 15.46 -10.88 -1.59
N LEU A 359 16.33 -11.68 -0.98
CA LEU A 359 17.59 -11.19 -0.36
C LEU A 359 18.49 -10.52 -1.41
N ALA A 360 18.56 -11.07 -2.63
CA ALA A 360 19.31 -10.46 -3.71
C ALA A 360 18.78 -9.07 -4.07
N GLY A 361 17.45 -8.94 -4.24
CA GLY A 361 16.79 -7.66 -4.48
C GLY A 361 17.00 -6.66 -3.34
N PHE A 362 16.88 -7.12 -2.08
CA PHE A 362 17.17 -6.29 -0.90
C PHE A 362 18.60 -5.73 -0.93
N HIS A 363 19.61 -6.60 -1.09
CA HIS A 363 21.01 -6.17 -1.09
C HIS A 363 21.38 -5.32 -2.31
N LYS A 364 20.74 -5.53 -3.46
CA LYS A 364 20.90 -4.65 -4.64
C LYS A 364 20.50 -3.22 -4.28
N ASN A 365 19.35 -3.06 -3.64
CA ASN A 365 18.78 -1.75 -3.32
C ASN A 365 19.57 -0.95 -2.27
N ILE A 366 20.32 -1.62 -1.40
CA ILE A 366 21.21 -0.96 -0.44
C ILE A 366 22.67 -0.85 -0.94
N GLY A 367 22.93 -1.12 -2.22
CA GLY A 367 24.25 -0.99 -2.84
C GLY A 367 25.24 -2.14 -2.55
N ASN A 368 24.79 -3.22 -1.92
CA ASN A 368 25.61 -4.39 -1.60
C ASN A 368 25.71 -5.37 -2.78
N THR A 369 26.23 -4.88 -3.92
CA THR A 369 26.24 -5.57 -5.22
C THR A 369 26.83 -6.98 -5.21
N LYS A 370 27.96 -7.19 -4.50
CA LYS A 370 28.60 -8.52 -4.42
C LYS A 370 27.73 -9.55 -3.71
N LEU A 371 27.09 -9.14 -2.61
CA LEU A 371 26.24 -10.02 -1.81
C LEU A 371 24.94 -10.33 -2.56
N SER A 372 24.35 -9.31 -3.21
CA SER A 372 23.20 -9.47 -4.11
C SER A 372 23.47 -10.51 -5.21
N LEU A 373 24.62 -10.40 -5.89
CA LEU A 373 25.02 -11.36 -6.92
C LEU A 373 25.11 -12.80 -6.36
N GLY A 374 25.69 -12.96 -5.18
CA GLY A 374 25.77 -14.26 -4.50
C GLY A 374 24.38 -14.88 -4.27
N TYR A 375 23.43 -14.07 -3.78
CA TYR A 375 22.07 -14.52 -3.53
C TYR A 375 21.30 -14.89 -4.81
N TYR A 376 21.40 -14.12 -5.90
CA TYR A 376 20.78 -14.53 -7.17
C TYR A 376 21.39 -15.81 -7.74
N LEU A 377 22.70 -16.01 -7.57
CA LEU A 377 23.38 -17.24 -7.99
C LEU A 377 22.94 -18.45 -7.16
N GLU A 378 22.65 -18.28 -5.87
CA GLU A 378 22.06 -19.33 -5.04
C GLU A 378 20.60 -19.59 -5.42
N ALA A 379 19.78 -18.56 -5.62
CA ALA A 379 18.37 -18.70 -5.98
C ALA A 379 18.17 -19.64 -7.20
N ARG A 380 18.95 -19.44 -8.27
CA ARG A 380 18.87 -20.27 -9.49
C ARG A 380 19.29 -21.73 -9.30
N LYS A 381 20.04 -22.07 -8.24
CA LYS A 381 20.42 -23.47 -7.96
C LYS A 381 19.21 -24.25 -7.46
N PHE A 382 18.34 -23.59 -6.70
CA PHE A 382 17.16 -24.20 -6.09
C PHE A 382 15.90 -24.08 -6.96
N ASN A 383 15.83 -23.09 -7.86
CA ASN A 383 14.81 -23.02 -8.90
C ASN A 383 15.45 -22.71 -10.27
N LYS A 384 15.47 -23.70 -11.17
CA LYS A 384 16.05 -23.55 -12.51
C LYS A 384 15.15 -22.77 -13.47
N GLU A 385 13.87 -22.56 -13.15
CA GLU A 385 12.97 -21.79 -14.03
C GLU A 385 13.45 -20.35 -14.21
N TYR A 386 14.17 -19.77 -13.24
CA TYR A 386 14.80 -18.45 -13.40
C TYR A 386 15.69 -18.34 -14.65
N LEU A 387 16.32 -19.44 -15.08
CA LEU A 387 17.16 -19.45 -16.28
C LEU A 387 16.37 -19.33 -17.60
N LYS A 388 15.04 -19.38 -17.53
CA LYS A 388 14.14 -19.16 -18.66
C LYS A 388 13.50 -17.78 -18.64
N GLN A 389 13.76 -16.98 -17.60
CA GLN A 389 13.09 -15.71 -17.36
C GLN A 389 13.97 -14.53 -17.77
N GLY A 390 13.47 -13.63 -18.63
CA GLY A 390 14.21 -12.45 -19.08
C GLY A 390 14.60 -11.51 -17.94
N TYR A 391 13.71 -11.33 -16.94
CA TYR A 391 13.98 -10.48 -15.78
C TYR A 391 15.21 -10.95 -14.97
N TYR A 392 15.44 -12.26 -14.85
CA TYR A 392 16.59 -12.79 -14.10
C TYR A 392 17.91 -12.33 -14.71
N TYR A 393 18.01 -12.43 -16.04
CA TYR A 393 19.21 -11.99 -16.76
C TYR A 393 19.37 -10.47 -16.72
N PHE A 394 18.27 -9.71 -16.78
CA PHE A 394 18.31 -8.25 -16.66
C PHE A 394 18.87 -7.81 -15.30
N GLU A 395 18.38 -8.38 -14.21
CA GLU A 395 18.85 -8.08 -12.85
C GLU A 395 20.33 -8.40 -12.67
N MET A 396 20.74 -9.59 -13.13
CA MET A 396 22.13 -10.02 -13.09
C MET A 396 23.05 -9.14 -13.94
N ALA A 397 22.57 -8.68 -15.10
CA ALA A 397 23.32 -7.78 -15.99
C ALA A 397 23.63 -6.45 -15.30
N GLY A 398 22.64 -5.85 -14.61
CA GLY A 398 22.84 -4.63 -13.84
C GLY A 398 23.89 -4.78 -12.75
N LEU A 399 23.84 -5.87 -11.98
CA LEU A 399 24.86 -6.15 -10.96
C LEU A 399 26.27 -6.33 -11.56
N LEU A 400 26.37 -6.99 -12.70
CA LEU A 400 27.65 -7.18 -13.40
C LEU A 400 28.19 -5.85 -13.95
N PHE A 401 27.30 -4.96 -14.39
CA PHE A 401 27.67 -3.61 -14.82
C PHE A 401 28.27 -2.80 -13.67
N GLU A 402 27.60 -2.77 -12.51
CA GLU A 402 28.09 -2.11 -11.29
C GLU A 402 29.45 -2.67 -10.81
N LEU A 403 29.69 -3.98 -11.01
CA LEU A 403 30.98 -4.61 -10.74
C LEU A 403 32.05 -4.34 -11.81
N LYS A 404 31.79 -3.43 -12.76
CA LYS A 404 32.64 -3.08 -13.90
C LYS A 404 32.96 -4.29 -14.80
N LYS A 405 32.08 -5.29 -14.84
CA LYS A 405 32.20 -6.50 -15.67
C LYS A 405 31.39 -6.36 -16.95
N PHE A 406 31.64 -5.28 -17.69
CA PHE A 406 30.83 -4.82 -18.82
C PHE A 406 30.61 -5.86 -19.93
N ASN A 407 31.62 -6.68 -20.25
CA ASN A 407 31.47 -7.78 -21.22
C ASN A 407 30.44 -8.83 -20.75
N PHE A 408 30.44 -9.17 -19.47
CA PHE A 408 29.43 -10.09 -18.92
C PHE A 408 28.06 -9.42 -18.82
N ALA A 409 28.01 -8.14 -18.41
CA ALA A 409 26.77 -7.37 -18.38
C ALA A 409 26.09 -7.35 -19.77
N ALA A 410 26.85 -7.05 -20.83
CA ALA A 410 26.35 -7.06 -22.20
C ALA A 410 25.74 -8.41 -22.59
N LYS A 411 26.46 -9.52 -22.36
CA LYS A 411 25.95 -10.88 -22.66
C LYS A 411 24.67 -11.22 -21.92
N PHE A 412 24.54 -10.76 -20.66
CA PHE A 412 23.34 -10.99 -19.88
C PHE A 412 22.17 -10.11 -20.34
N TYR A 413 22.40 -8.84 -20.68
CA TYR A 413 21.36 -8.00 -21.28
C TYR A 413 20.90 -8.55 -22.64
N GLU A 414 21.80 -9.03 -23.49
CA GLU A 414 21.45 -9.72 -24.74
C GLU A 414 20.53 -10.92 -24.47
N LYS A 415 20.88 -11.74 -23.47
CA LYS A 415 20.05 -12.88 -23.09
C LYS A 415 18.69 -12.45 -22.52
N ALA A 416 18.64 -11.37 -21.77
CA ALA A 416 17.39 -10.82 -21.23
C ALA A 416 16.45 -10.36 -22.37
N ILE A 417 17.00 -9.69 -23.39
CA ILE A 417 16.26 -9.25 -24.58
C ILE A 417 15.80 -10.45 -25.41
N GLU A 418 16.66 -11.45 -25.64
CA GLU A 418 16.32 -12.71 -26.32
C GLU A 418 15.13 -13.41 -25.65
N LEU A 419 15.09 -13.39 -24.31
CA LEU A 419 14.02 -13.94 -23.49
C LEU A 419 12.84 -12.99 -23.27
N LYS A 420 12.77 -11.89 -24.04
CA LYS A 420 11.66 -10.91 -24.02
C LYS A 420 11.38 -10.34 -22.62
N THR A 421 12.43 -9.86 -21.95
CA THR A 421 12.29 -9.15 -20.69
C THR A 421 11.28 -8.00 -20.79
N GLU A 422 10.47 -7.81 -19.74
CA GLU A 422 9.53 -6.69 -19.61
C GLU A 422 10.24 -5.34 -19.39
N TYR A 423 11.52 -5.37 -19.01
CA TYR A 423 12.31 -4.18 -18.74
C TYR A 423 12.71 -3.44 -20.01
N ARG A 424 11.97 -2.36 -20.29
CA ARG A 424 12.12 -1.51 -21.48
C ARG A 424 13.51 -0.87 -21.60
N LEU A 425 14.19 -0.59 -20.49
CA LEU A 425 15.56 -0.04 -20.48
C LEU A 425 16.65 -1.05 -20.91
N SER A 426 16.32 -2.32 -21.12
CA SER A 426 17.29 -3.37 -21.42
C SER A 426 18.18 -3.07 -22.63
N LYS A 427 17.64 -2.47 -23.70
CA LYS A 427 18.42 -2.11 -24.89
C LYS A 427 19.38 -0.95 -24.61
N ALA A 428 18.92 0.07 -23.89
CA ALA A 428 19.76 1.22 -23.52
C ALA A 428 20.92 0.82 -22.58
N LEU A 429 20.65 -0.06 -21.61
CA LEU A 429 21.67 -0.58 -20.69
C LEU A 429 22.64 -1.55 -21.39
N LEU A 430 22.18 -2.30 -22.39
CA LEU A 430 23.07 -3.07 -23.28
C LEU A 430 23.99 -2.14 -24.06
N ALA A 431 23.45 -1.05 -24.62
CA ALA A 431 24.23 -0.05 -25.33
C ALA A 431 25.32 0.55 -24.43
N ASP A 432 24.97 0.89 -23.20
CA ASP A 432 25.90 1.42 -22.20
C ASP A 432 27.01 0.41 -21.85
N SER A 433 26.64 -0.87 -21.72
CA SER A 433 27.60 -1.95 -21.53
C SER A 433 28.60 -2.06 -22.69
N TYR A 434 28.19 -1.75 -23.92
CA TYR A 434 29.08 -1.68 -25.08
C TYR A 434 29.97 -0.43 -25.10
N ILE A 435 29.41 0.73 -24.74
CA ILE A 435 30.17 1.98 -24.60
C ILE A 435 31.29 1.81 -23.57
N HIS A 436 31.01 1.21 -22.41
CA HIS A 436 32.02 0.94 -21.39
C HIS A 436 33.10 -0.08 -21.81
N GLN A 437 32.82 -0.92 -22.81
CA GLN A 437 33.81 -1.79 -23.46
C GLN A 437 34.62 -1.08 -24.56
N GLY A 438 34.37 0.21 -24.80
CA GLY A 438 34.96 0.99 -25.87
C GLY A 438 34.36 0.74 -27.25
N GLN A 439 33.23 0.03 -27.35
CA GLN A 439 32.53 -0.24 -28.62
C GLN A 439 31.47 0.84 -28.90
N TYR A 440 31.92 2.07 -29.12
CA TYR A 440 31.04 3.25 -29.20
C TYR A 440 30.04 3.20 -30.36
N GLU A 441 30.47 2.84 -31.57
CA GLU A 441 29.57 2.74 -32.72
C GLU A 441 28.45 1.71 -32.50
N LYS A 442 28.77 0.58 -31.85
CA LYS A 442 27.78 -0.44 -31.50
C LYS A 442 26.80 0.06 -30.44
N GLY A 443 27.30 0.76 -29.43
CA GLY A 443 26.47 1.37 -28.39
C GLY A 443 25.51 2.41 -28.96
N ILE A 444 26.01 3.35 -29.78
CA ILE A 444 25.18 4.39 -30.40
C ILE A 444 24.07 3.78 -31.24
N LYS A 445 24.37 2.76 -32.06
CA LYS A 445 23.35 2.08 -32.86
C LYS A 445 22.20 1.52 -32.00
N LEU A 446 22.54 0.90 -30.86
CA LEU A 446 21.54 0.38 -29.93
C LEU A 446 20.76 1.49 -29.21
N LEU A 447 21.41 2.62 -28.90
CA LEU A 447 20.71 3.79 -28.36
C LEU A 447 19.74 4.38 -29.39
N ASP A 448 20.14 4.50 -30.66
CA ASP A 448 19.27 4.95 -31.74
C ASP A 448 18.04 4.05 -31.87
N GLU A 449 18.24 2.74 -31.92
CA GLU A 449 17.17 1.74 -31.92
C GLU A 449 16.28 1.80 -30.67
N PHE A 450 16.80 2.20 -29.50
CA PHE A 450 16.01 2.37 -28.28
C PHE A 450 15.22 3.68 -28.30
N LEU A 451 15.82 4.77 -28.75
CA LEU A 451 15.21 6.09 -28.74
C LEU A 451 14.07 6.20 -29.77
N THR A 452 14.21 5.49 -30.89
CA THR A 452 13.23 5.42 -31.99
C THR A 452 12.10 4.43 -31.78
N GLU A 453 12.19 3.55 -30.77
CA GLU A 453 11.08 2.68 -30.39
C GLU A 453 9.91 3.47 -29.81
N GLU A 454 8.71 3.14 -30.28
CA GLU A 454 7.45 3.66 -29.75
C GLU A 454 7.21 3.08 -28.35
N TYR A 455 7.22 3.97 -27.35
CA TYR A 455 6.79 3.69 -25.99
C TYR A 455 5.62 4.62 -25.68
N ASP A 456 4.69 4.19 -24.84
CA ASP A 456 3.72 5.12 -24.24
C ASP A 456 4.51 6.21 -23.50
N ASN A 457 4.31 7.47 -23.91
CA ASN A 457 5.20 8.62 -23.65
C ASN A 457 5.47 8.94 -22.16
N ASN A 458 4.84 8.24 -21.21
CA ASN A 458 4.97 8.48 -19.78
C ASN A 458 5.71 7.37 -19.00
N ASP A 459 6.09 6.25 -19.62
CA ASP A 459 6.53 5.07 -18.86
C ASP A 459 8.05 4.85 -18.81
N VAL A 460 8.84 5.53 -19.64
CA VAL A 460 10.30 5.28 -19.73
C VAL A 460 11.06 6.59 -19.75
N GLN A 461 11.97 6.77 -18.80
CA GLN A 461 12.85 7.92 -18.79
C GLN A 461 13.95 7.78 -19.86
N LYS A 462 13.91 8.67 -20.85
CA LYS A 462 14.84 8.68 -21.99
C LYS A 462 15.97 9.71 -21.88
N ASP A 463 15.92 10.63 -20.90
CA ASP A 463 16.82 11.80 -20.83
C ASP A 463 18.32 11.43 -20.85
N GLU A 464 18.76 10.52 -19.98
CA GLU A 464 20.16 10.06 -19.96
C GLU A 464 20.60 9.45 -21.29
N TRP A 465 19.72 8.65 -21.89
CA TRP A 465 20.01 7.90 -23.11
C TRP A 465 20.08 8.81 -24.34
N TYR A 466 19.22 9.84 -24.39
CA TYR A 466 19.32 10.91 -25.38
C TYR A 466 20.66 11.65 -25.29
N LEU A 467 21.08 12.04 -24.08
CA LEU A 467 22.36 12.73 -23.89
C LEU A 467 23.55 11.85 -24.28
N LYS A 468 23.57 10.58 -23.88
CA LYS A 468 24.60 9.63 -24.29
C LYS A 468 24.64 9.48 -25.81
N PHE A 469 23.49 9.30 -26.46
CA PHE A 469 23.41 9.23 -27.93
C PHE A 469 23.95 10.51 -28.57
N PHE A 470 23.48 11.68 -28.13
CA PHE A 470 23.89 12.98 -28.64
C PHE A 470 25.41 13.17 -28.54
N CYS A 471 25.99 12.94 -27.36
CA CYS A 471 27.43 13.10 -27.15
C CYS A 471 28.23 12.13 -28.03
N PHE A 472 28.02 10.82 -27.91
CA PHE A 472 28.84 9.85 -28.63
C PHE A 472 28.66 9.93 -30.16
N ASN A 473 27.46 10.21 -30.65
CA ASN A 473 27.23 10.45 -32.08
C ASN A 473 27.97 11.71 -32.56
N SER A 474 27.92 12.80 -31.79
CA SER A 474 28.65 14.03 -32.11
C SER A 474 30.17 13.80 -32.10
N LEU A 475 30.70 13.03 -31.15
CA LEU A 475 32.12 12.70 -31.11
C LEU A 475 32.54 11.92 -32.36
N ILE A 476 31.81 10.87 -32.74
CA ILE A 476 32.13 10.08 -33.95
C ILE A 476 32.07 10.94 -35.22
N LEU A 477 31.09 11.84 -35.34
CA LEU A 477 31.00 12.77 -36.47
C LEU A 477 32.19 13.75 -36.53
N ASN A 478 32.82 14.03 -35.39
CA ASN A 478 34.01 14.87 -35.27
C ASN A 478 35.33 14.06 -35.24
N ASN A 479 35.35 12.88 -35.87
CA ASN A 479 36.53 12.02 -36.04
C ASN A 479 37.12 11.40 -34.76
N TYR A 480 36.38 11.39 -33.65
CA TYR A 480 36.76 10.56 -32.50
C TYR A 480 36.63 9.06 -32.83
N PRO A 481 37.36 8.18 -32.14
CA PRO A 481 37.39 6.76 -32.46
C PRO A 481 36.01 6.10 -32.28
N LYS A 482 35.63 5.27 -33.26
CA LYS A 482 34.44 4.40 -33.21
C LYS A 482 34.58 3.22 -32.24
N PHE A 483 35.84 2.83 -32.01
CA PHE A 483 36.24 1.76 -31.09
C PHE A 483 37.54 2.16 -30.38
N GLN A 484 37.65 1.84 -29.09
CA GLN A 484 38.87 2.06 -28.32
C GLN A 484 39.15 0.87 -27.39
N ASN A 485 40.39 0.38 -27.41
CA ASN A 485 40.88 -0.46 -26.32
C ASN A 485 41.28 0.46 -25.18
N ARG A 486 40.34 0.71 -24.27
CA ARG A 486 40.46 1.75 -23.23
C ARG A 486 41.62 1.47 -22.28
N GLU A 487 42.45 2.49 -22.05
CA GLU A 487 43.61 2.47 -21.15
C GLU A 487 43.52 3.63 -20.14
N PRO A 488 42.64 3.53 -19.11
CA PRO A 488 42.37 4.64 -18.19
C PRO A 488 43.60 5.12 -17.42
N ASP A 489 44.54 4.23 -17.08
CA ASP A 489 45.77 4.60 -16.38
C ASP A 489 46.66 5.50 -17.26
N LYS A 490 46.77 5.19 -18.57
CA LYS A 490 47.50 6.05 -19.51
C LYS A 490 46.77 7.36 -19.78
N ALA A 491 45.46 7.33 -19.85
CA ALA A 491 44.66 8.55 -19.98
C ALA A 491 44.93 9.52 -18.81
N CYS A 492 45.03 8.99 -17.59
CA CYS A 492 45.41 9.74 -16.40
C CYS A 492 46.84 10.32 -16.51
N GLU A 493 47.82 9.52 -16.93
CA GLU A 493 49.21 9.96 -17.14
C GLU A 493 49.31 11.11 -18.15
N GLU A 494 48.64 11.00 -19.30
CA GLU A 494 48.62 12.05 -20.32
C GLU A 494 47.91 13.32 -19.83
N LEU A 495 46.84 13.19 -19.05
CA LEU A 495 46.17 14.35 -18.49
C LEU A 495 47.07 15.11 -17.50
N HIS A 496 47.84 14.40 -16.66
CA HIS A 496 48.83 15.03 -15.78
C HIS A 496 49.95 15.74 -16.56
N ALA A 497 50.32 15.23 -17.73
CA ALA A 497 51.23 15.89 -18.68
C ALA A 497 50.58 17.08 -19.42
N LYS A 498 49.29 17.37 -19.16
CA LYS A 498 48.45 18.40 -19.82
C LYS A 498 48.16 18.12 -21.30
N ASN A 499 48.23 16.85 -21.71
CA ASN A 499 47.91 16.40 -23.07
C ASN A 499 46.46 15.90 -23.13
N ILE A 500 45.50 16.83 -23.17
CA ILE A 500 44.05 16.49 -23.13
C ILE A 500 43.64 15.56 -24.28
N ASP A 501 44.05 15.86 -25.51
CA ASP A 501 43.68 15.05 -26.68
C ASP A 501 44.25 13.63 -26.58
N SER A 502 45.53 13.52 -26.19
CA SER A 502 46.16 12.20 -25.99
C SER A 502 45.52 11.41 -24.85
N SER A 503 45.02 12.08 -23.81
CA SER A 503 44.27 11.44 -22.73
C SER A 503 42.98 10.80 -23.26
N LEU A 504 42.22 11.55 -24.05
CA LEU A 504 40.99 11.07 -24.69
C LEU A 504 41.25 9.97 -25.74
N ASP A 505 42.40 10.02 -26.42
CA ASP A 505 42.86 8.96 -27.34
C ASP A 505 43.14 7.63 -26.63
N PHE A 506 43.44 7.65 -25.31
CA PHE A 506 43.57 6.44 -24.49
C PHE A 506 42.26 6.00 -23.83
N ASP A 507 41.41 6.95 -23.39
CA ASP A 507 40.10 6.63 -22.83
C ASP A 507 39.07 7.76 -22.98
N LEU A 508 38.09 7.59 -23.88
CA LEU A 508 36.98 8.54 -24.05
C LEU A 508 36.01 8.57 -22.86
N LEU A 509 36.12 7.64 -21.91
CA LEU A 509 35.32 7.63 -20.68
C LEU A 509 36.10 8.17 -19.48
N TYR A 510 37.25 8.81 -19.70
CA TYR A 510 38.00 9.47 -18.64
C TYR A 510 37.42 10.86 -18.35
N SER A 511 36.69 10.98 -17.24
CA SER A 511 35.84 12.14 -16.93
C SER A 511 36.59 13.46 -16.80
N GLU A 512 37.78 13.42 -16.20
CA GLU A 512 38.60 14.59 -15.90
C GLU A 512 39.16 15.21 -17.18
N ALA A 513 39.46 14.40 -18.20
CA ALA A 513 39.89 14.90 -19.50
C ALA A 513 38.77 15.69 -20.19
N TRP A 514 37.51 15.28 -20.06
CA TRP A 514 36.38 16.04 -20.57
C TRP A 514 36.15 17.36 -19.83
N LEU A 515 36.35 17.39 -18.51
CA LEU A 515 36.30 18.63 -17.75
C LEU A 515 37.38 19.62 -18.21
N GLU A 516 38.63 19.18 -18.33
CA GLU A 516 39.72 20.02 -18.83
C GLU A 516 39.49 20.43 -20.29
N ASN A 517 38.91 19.54 -21.11
CA ASN A 517 38.53 19.88 -22.47
C ASN A 517 37.48 20.99 -22.50
N ALA A 518 36.46 20.92 -21.64
CA ALA A 518 35.43 21.96 -21.54
C ALA A 518 36.06 23.32 -21.15
N ILE A 519 36.99 23.33 -20.19
CA ILE A 519 37.69 24.56 -19.77
C ILE A 519 38.55 25.13 -20.91
N ARG A 520 39.24 24.26 -21.66
CA ARG A 520 40.02 24.66 -22.86
C ARG A 520 39.11 25.22 -23.95
N ALA A 521 38.04 24.49 -24.27
CA ALA A 521 37.08 24.81 -25.32
C ALA A 521 36.20 26.01 -24.98
N ASN A 522 36.13 26.46 -23.72
CA ASN A 522 35.44 27.69 -23.33
C ASN A 522 36.33 28.95 -23.54
N LYS A 523 37.66 28.79 -23.54
CA LYS A 523 38.61 29.89 -23.79
C LYS A 523 38.71 30.26 -25.27
N ILE A 524 38.47 29.29 -26.13
CA ILE A 524 38.32 29.44 -27.58
C ILE A 524 36.81 29.46 -27.80
N PRO A 525 36.16 30.38 -28.54
CA PRO A 525 34.69 30.46 -28.56
C PRO A 525 33.98 29.31 -29.33
N ASN A 526 34.28 28.04 -28.98
CA ASN A 526 33.63 26.83 -29.49
C ASN A 526 32.60 26.32 -28.47
N MET A 527 31.42 26.93 -28.49
CA MET A 527 30.37 26.66 -27.49
C MET A 527 29.79 25.26 -27.59
N ILE A 528 29.72 24.67 -28.79
CA ILE A 528 29.21 23.30 -28.96
C ILE A 528 30.15 22.27 -28.36
N GLU A 529 31.47 22.41 -28.56
CA GLU A 529 32.46 21.52 -27.96
C GLU A 529 32.52 21.69 -26.43
N THR A 530 32.40 22.93 -25.94
CA THR A 530 32.29 23.22 -24.51
C THR A 530 31.07 22.50 -23.90
N PHE A 531 29.91 22.60 -24.55
CA PHE A 531 28.69 21.99 -24.07
C PHE A 531 28.77 20.46 -24.07
N ILE A 532 29.22 19.84 -25.16
CA ILE A 532 29.41 18.38 -25.24
C ILE A 532 30.38 17.90 -24.16
N SER A 533 31.47 18.63 -23.94
CA SER A 533 32.49 18.25 -22.96
C SER A 533 31.96 18.31 -21.52
N TYR A 534 31.17 19.34 -21.17
CA TYR A 534 30.52 19.39 -19.86
C TYR A 534 29.45 18.30 -19.69
N ILE A 535 28.67 17.98 -20.73
CA ILE A 535 27.71 16.85 -20.67
C ILE A 535 28.47 15.54 -20.45
N MET A 536 29.55 15.30 -21.19
CA MET A 536 30.39 14.09 -21.03
C MET A 536 30.95 13.99 -19.61
N ALA A 537 31.51 15.08 -19.08
CA ALA A 537 32.00 15.13 -17.71
C ALA A 537 30.88 14.81 -16.69
N ALA A 538 29.70 15.42 -16.85
CA ALA A 538 28.55 15.21 -15.96
C ALA A 538 27.97 13.78 -16.04
N LEU A 539 27.89 13.19 -17.24
CA LEU A 539 27.42 11.82 -17.44
C LEU A 539 28.36 10.77 -16.84
N LEU A 540 29.68 11.05 -16.84
CA LEU A 540 30.70 10.15 -16.31
C LEU A 540 30.93 10.36 -14.81
N CYS A 541 30.74 11.57 -14.29
CA CYS A 541 30.85 11.93 -12.88
C CYS A 541 29.52 12.48 -12.34
N LYS A 542 28.51 11.60 -12.32
CA LYS A 542 27.12 11.95 -11.97
C LYS A 542 26.93 12.50 -10.56
N GLU A 543 27.89 12.27 -9.67
CA GLU A 543 27.83 12.68 -8.27
C GLU A 543 28.12 14.17 -8.06
N ASP A 544 28.74 14.84 -9.03
CA ASP A 544 29.07 16.27 -8.94
C ASP A 544 27.98 17.16 -9.57
N PRO A 545 27.13 17.82 -8.75
CA PRO A 545 26.07 18.70 -9.25
C PRO A 545 26.61 19.93 -10.01
N MET A 546 27.85 20.36 -9.77
CA MET A 546 28.41 21.53 -10.46
C MET A 546 28.66 21.27 -11.93
N LEU A 547 29.00 20.03 -12.32
CA LEU A 547 29.16 19.67 -13.72
C LEU A 547 27.86 19.82 -14.51
N TRP A 548 26.73 19.50 -13.87
CA TRP A 548 25.40 19.71 -14.44
C TRP A 548 25.05 21.19 -14.59
N VAL A 549 25.42 22.03 -13.61
CA VAL A 549 25.28 23.49 -13.69
C VAL A 549 26.08 24.03 -14.88
N PHE A 550 27.35 23.61 -15.04
CA PHE A 550 28.18 24.04 -16.16
C PHE A 550 27.63 23.58 -17.51
N ALA A 551 27.15 22.33 -17.62
CA ALA A 551 26.51 21.82 -18.83
C ALA A 551 25.25 22.64 -19.16
N THR A 552 24.42 22.96 -18.18
CA THR A 552 23.20 23.76 -18.35
C THR A 552 23.52 25.14 -18.92
N VAL A 553 24.47 25.86 -18.31
CA VAL A 553 24.86 27.21 -18.75
C VAL A 553 25.52 27.17 -20.13
N ALA A 554 26.43 26.23 -20.35
CA ALA A 554 27.11 26.09 -21.64
C ALA A 554 26.12 25.85 -22.78
N GLY A 555 25.12 25.00 -22.57
CA GLY A 555 24.09 24.72 -23.56
C GLY A 555 23.15 25.89 -23.81
N LEU A 556 22.82 26.70 -22.79
CA LEU A 556 22.00 27.91 -22.96
C LEU A 556 22.73 29.04 -23.69
N LEU A 557 24.07 29.05 -23.66
CA LEU A 557 24.90 30.02 -24.38
C LEU A 557 25.28 29.53 -25.79
N GLU A 558 25.03 28.26 -26.10
CA GLU A 558 25.16 27.67 -27.44
C GLU A 558 24.07 28.24 -28.37
N LYS A 559 24.41 28.56 -29.62
CA LYS A 559 23.52 29.29 -30.56
C LYS A 559 22.99 28.45 -31.71
N GLY A 560 23.39 27.18 -31.79
CA GLY A 560 22.99 26.21 -32.80
C GLY A 560 21.76 25.42 -32.38
N GLU A 561 21.61 24.19 -32.87
CA GLU A 561 20.50 23.29 -32.49
C GLU A 561 20.83 22.43 -31.26
N ALA A 562 22.09 22.43 -30.81
CA ALA A 562 22.51 21.59 -29.69
C ALA A 562 21.84 22.02 -28.37
N TYR A 563 21.50 23.31 -28.20
CA TYR A 563 20.76 23.81 -27.03
C TYR A 563 19.46 23.05 -26.71
N LEU A 564 18.82 22.38 -27.69
CA LEU A 564 17.64 21.54 -27.45
C LEU A 564 17.91 20.43 -26.41
N ASN A 565 19.16 19.99 -26.29
CA ASN A 565 19.56 18.97 -25.32
C ASN A 565 19.63 19.50 -23.88
N VAL A 566 19.61 20.83 -23.66
CA VAL A 566 19.58 21.44 -22.32
C VAL A 566 18.37 20.94 -21.53
N TYR A 567 17.25 20.66 -22.20
CA TYR A 567 16.07 20.05 -21.60
C TYR A 567 16.41 18.75 -20.86
N HIS A 568 17.13 17.83 -21.52
CA HIS A 568 17.53 16.55 -20.93
C HIS A 568 18.57 16.74 -19.81
N VAL A 569 19.49 17.70 -19.96
CA VAL A 569 20.51 18.03 -18.94
C VAL A 569 19.84 18.48 -17.64
N ILE A 570 18.93 19.45 -17.70
CA ILE A 570 18.23 19.99 -16.52
C ILE A 570 17.44 18.88 -15.81
N ARG A 571 16.71 18.06 -16.57
CA ARG A 571 15.90 16.98 -15.99
C ARG A 571 16.73 15.94 -15.26
N LEU A 572 17.84 15.52 -15.87
CA LEU A 572 18.73 14.52 -15.29
C LEU A 572 19.50 15.07 -14.07
N ALA A 573 19.94 16.33 -14.14
CA ALA A 573 20.57 17.03 -13.02
C ALA A 573 19.65 17.10 -11.79
N TYR A 574 18.39 17.49 -12.01
CA TYR A 574 17.40 17.55 -10.95
C TYR A 574 17.06 16.16 -10.41
N GLN A 575 16.99 15.14 -11.26
CA GLN A 575 16.76 13.77 -10.80
C GLN A 575 17.87 13.26 -9.86
N TYR A 576 19.14 13.54 -10.18
CA TYR A 576 20.26 13.08 -9.36
C TYR A 576 20.45 13.90 -8.08
N HIS A 577 20.14 15.20 -8.10
CA HIS A 577 20.54 16.11 -7.03
C HIS A 577 19.38 16.88 -6.37
N ASN A 578 18.17 16.79 -6.89
CA ASN A 578 16.98 17.53 -6.45
C ASN A 578 17.29 19.03 -6.25
N GLU A 579 16.85 19.61 -5.13
CA GLU A 579 17.04 21.03 -4.79
C GLU A 579 18.51 21.47 -4.76
N LYS A 580 19.46 20.56 -4.47
CA LYS A 580 20.89 20.90 -4.45
C LYS A 580 21.37 21.43 -5.81
N TYR A 581 20.83 20.90 -6.91
CA TYR A 581 21.14 21.42 -8.24
C TYR A 581 20.57 22.83 -8.45
N ILE A 582 19.35 23.09 -7.98
CA ILE A 582 18.68 24.39 -8.07
C ILE A 582 19.45 25.46 -7.29
N ASP A 583 19.85 25.14 -6.05
CA ASP A 583 20.63 26.02 -5.19
C ASP A 583 21.96 26.40 -5.84
N LEU A 584 22.71 25.41 -6.33
CA LEU A 584 24.00 25.65 -6.99
C LEU A 584 23.86 26.42 -8.30
N MET A 585 22.79 26.18 -9.07
CA MET A 585 22.48 26.94 -10.27
C MET A 585 22.25 28.42 -9.93
N TYR A 586 21.46 28.70 -8.89
CA TYR A 586 21.20 30.06 -8.44
C TYR A 586 22.46 30.77 -7.93
N GLU A 587 23.28 30.10 -7.12
CA GLU A 587 24.57 30.62 -6.62
C GLU A 587 25.51 30.97 -7.78
N TYR A 588 25.63 30.07 -8.76
CA TYR A 588 26.49 30.29 -9.92
C TYR A 588 26.01 31.48 -10.77
N LEU A 589 24.71 31.57 -11.07
CA LEU A 589 24.15 32.67 -11.84
C LEU A 589 24.31 34.01 -11.10
N SER A 590 24.08 34.03 -9.79
CA SER A 590 24.28 35.21 -8.96
C SER A 590 25.72 35.74 -9.02
N ALA A 591 26.69 34.84 -9.04
CA ALA A 591 28.11 35.20 -9.07
C ALA A 591 28.62 35.58 -10.46
N LYS A 592 28.10 34.99 -11.53
CA LYS A 592 28.67 35.08 -12.89
C LYS A 592 27.78 35.76 -13.92
N LEU A 593 26.46 35.64 -13.80
CA LEU A 593 25.47 36.08 -14.77
C LEU A 593 24.22 36.69 -14.09
N PRO A 594 24.36 37.75 -13.27
CA PRO A 594 23.26 38.24 -12.42
C PRO A 594 22.04 38.71 -13.21
N ASN A 595 22.23 39.20 -14.44
CA ASN A 595 21.14 39.65 -15.31
C ASN A 595 20.36 38.50 -15.97
N ALA A 596 20.84 37.26 -15.88
CA ALA A 596 20.25 36.09 -16.50
C ALA A 596 19.61 35.12 -15.49
N ILE A 597 19.58 35.47 -14.19
CA ILE A 597 19.02 34.61 -13.14
C ILE A 597 17.57 34.25 -13.46
N ASP A 598 16.69 35.25 -13.49
CA ASP A 598 15.24 35.04 -13.68
C ASP A 598 14.90 34.25 -14.96
N PRO A 599 15.42 34.59 -16.16
CA PRO A 599 15.07 33.84 -17.36
C PRO A 599 15.56 32.39 -17.32
N ILE A 600 16.73 32.12 -16.75
CA ILE A 600 17.28 30.76 -16.67
C ILE A 600 16.53 29.93 -15.62
N MET A 601 16.28 30.48 -14.44
CA MET A 601 15.54 29.79 -13.38
C MET A 601 14.11 29.44 -13.82
N ASN A 602 13.44 30.33 -14.57
CA ASN A 602 12.14 30.05 -15.15
C ASN A 602 12.16 28.85 -16.13
N ILE A 603 13.24 28.70 -16.92
CA ILE A 603 13.41 27.54 -17.81
C ILE A 603 13.63 26.26 -17.00
N VAL A 604 14.46 26.34 -15.95
CA VAL A 604 14.72 25.20 -15.06
C VAL A 604 13.42 24.72 -14.41
N GLU A 605 12.65 25.63 -13.81
CA GLU A 605 11.35 25.33 -13.20
C GLU A 605 10.36 24.73 -14.21
N LEU A 606 10.37 25.21 -15.46
CA LEU A 606 9.51 24.66 -16.50
C LEU A 606 9.86 23.20 -16.83
N TYR A 607 11.15 22.87 -16.92
CA TYR A 607 11.62 21.57 -17.39
C TYR A 607 11.59 20.47 -16.32
N ILE A 608 11.67 20.84 -15.04
CA ILE A 608 11.58 19.88 -13.92
C ILE A 608 10.14 19.48 -13.55
N LYS A 609 9.13 20.11 -14.17
CA LYS A 609 7.73 19.69 -14.00
C LYS A 609 7.55 18.23 -14.42
N ASN A 610 6.88 17.46 -13.57
CA ASN A 610 6.53 16.04 -13.79
C ASN A 610 7.73 15.08 -13.87
N ILE A 611 8.81 15.31 -13.11
CA ILE A 611 9.84 14.28 -12.91
C ILE A 611 9.35 13.27 -11.85
N PRO A 612 9.19 11.97 -12.18
CA PRO A 612 8.80 10.95 -11.21
C PRO A 612 9.87 10.80 -10.12
N LYS A 613 9.44 10.59 -8.86
CA LYS A 613 10.35 10.14 -7.80
C LYS A 613 10.57 8.64 -7.96
N GLY A 614 11.80 8.15 -7.84
CA GLY A 614 12.12 6.74 -8.06
C GLY A 614 11.43 5.82 -7.04
N ASP A 615 10.78 4.76 -7.55
CA ASP A 615 10.02 3.78 -6.77
C ASP A 615 10.81 2.47 -6.53
N PHE A 616 10.44 1.72 -5.50
CA PHE A 616 11.13 0.50 -5.03
C PHE A 616 10.30 -0.74 -5.38
N SER A 617 10.82 -1.63 -6.22
CA SER A 617 10.07 -2.82 -6.62
C SER A 617 10.43 -4.07 -5.80
N LEU A 618 9.42 -4.77 -5.25
CA LEU A 618 9.53 -6.15 -4.76
C LEU A 618 8.73 -7.11 -5.62
N ARG A 619 9.25 -8.33 -5.78
CA ARG A 619 8.58 -9.42 -6.50
C ARG A 619 8.00 -10.43 -5.52
N PHE A 620 6.71 -10.66 -5.60
CA PHE A 620 6.00 -11.69 -4.86
C PHE A 620 5.62 -12.80 -5.83
N PHE A 621 6.17 -13.98 -5.61
CA PHE A 621 5.89 -15.15 -6.45
C PHE A 621 4.67 -15.89 -5.89
N GLU A 622 3.63 -16.04 -6.71
CA GLU A 622 2.48 -16.90 -6.41
C GLU A 622 2.84 -18.37 -6.63
N ASP A 623 3.65 -18.64 -7.66
CA ASP A 623 4.19 -19.97 -7.96
C ASP A 623 5.55 -19.87 -8.69
N GLU A 624 6.04 -20.99 -9.25
CA GLU A 624 7.32 -21.06 -9.95
C GLU A 624 7.40 -20.16 -11.21
N LYS A 625 6.27 -19.66 -11.71
CA LYS A 625 6.13 -18.93 -12.98
C LYS A 625 5.46 -17.56 -12.82
N ASN A 626 4.54 -17.42 -11.87
CA ASN A 626 3.71 -16.24 -11.69
C ASN A 626 4.21 -15.38 -10.53
N TYR A 627 4.32 -14.07 -10.77
CA TYR A 627 4.66 -13.09 -9.75
C TYR A 627 3.89 -11.78 -9.94
N PHE A 628 3.74 -11.02 -8.86
CA PHE A 628 3.35 -9.62 -8.90
C PHE A 628 4.48 -8.71 -8.42
N LEU A 629 4.56 -7.52 -9.01
CA LEU A 629 5.48 -6.46 -8.63
C LEU A 629 4.75 -5.47 -7.72
N LEU A 630 5.31 -5.24 -6.54
CA LEU A 630 4.92 -4.14 -5.66
C LEU A 630 5.95 -3.02 -5.86
N ASN A 631 5.59 -1.96 -6.57
CA ASN A 631 6.43 -0.78 -6.80
C ASN A 631 6.28 0.27 -5.70
#